data_AF-A0ABC9B2D2-F1
#
_entry.id   AF-A0ABC9B2D2-F1
#
_cell.length_a   1.000
_cell.length_b   1.000
_cell.length_c   1.000
_cell.angle_alpha   90.00
_cell.angle_beta   90.00
_cell.angle_gamma   90.00
#
_symmetry.space_group_name_H-M   'P 1'
#
loop_
_entity.id
_entity.type
_entity.pdbx_description
1 polymer ?
#
loop_
_entity_poly.entity_id
_entity_poly.type
_entity_poly.pdbx_seq_one_letter_code
_entity_poly.pdbx_strand_id
1 'polypeptide(L)'
;MEPSTRKNLSTAAAVIVLLIILFAGTSMDAESSQGFTDGCNEHLSGSYKGACWPFISDSDCGTACITENFDNLSGSCHTFQCWCYTTCDGSKASVAGSAPIRP
;
A
#
# COMPACT_ATOMS: atom_id res chain seq x y z
N MET A 1 -48.40 35.46 7.68
CA MET A 1 -47.01 35.40 8.16
C MET A 1 -46.49 34.03 7.77
N GLU A 2 -45.73 33.95 6.69
CA GLU A 2 -45.22 32.69 6.15
C GLU A 2 -44.02 32.23 6.98
N PRO A 3 -43.96 30.99 7.49
CA PRO A 3 -42.79 30.52 8.20
C PRO A 3 -41.69 30.28 7.17
N SER A 4 -40.73 31.21 7.11
CA SER A 4 -39.46 31.00 6.42
C SER A 4 -38.78 29.77 7.01
N THR A 5 -38.83 28.66 6.28
CA THR A 5 -38.10 27.43 6.60
C THR A 5 -36.61 27.70 6.38
N ARG A 6 -35.96 28.33 7.37
CA ARG A 6 -34.51 28.40 7.48
C ARG A 6 -34.02 26.97 7.74
N LYS A 7 -33.80 26.22 6.66
CA LYS A 7 -33.09 24.93 6.72
C LYS A 7 -31.72 25.24 7.30
N ASN A 8 -31.43 24.71 8.48
CA ASN A 8 -30.15 24.89 9.16
C ASN A 8 -29.06 24.16 8.35
N LEU A 9 -28.62 24.75 7.24
CA LEU A 9 -27.46 24.28 6.46
C LEU A 9 -26.22 24.14 7.35
N SER A 10 -26.13 24.99 8.38
CA SER A 10 -25.09 24.91 9.41
C SER A 10 -25.14 23.63 10.24
N THR A 11 -26.33 23.08 10.52
CA THR A 11 -26.47 21.83 11.27
C THR A 11 -26.16 20.64 10.38
N ALA A 12 -26.61 20.65 9.12
CA ALA A 12 -26.29 19.59 8.17
C ALA A 12 -24.77 19.51 7.90
N ALA A 13 -24.11 20.65 7.70
CA ALA A 13 -22.66 20.71 7.52
C ALA A 13 -21.90 20.25 8.77
N ALA A 14 -22.34 20.65 9.97
CA ALA A 14 -21.74 20.21 11.23
C ALA A 14 -21.89 18.69 11.44
N VAL A 15 -23.04 18.11 11.07
CA VAL A 15 -23.27 16.66 11.13
C VAL A 15 -22.36 15.93 10.14
N ILE A 16 -22.20 16.44 8.92
CA ILE A 16 -21.30 15.85 7.91
C ILE A 16 -19.84 15.88 8.40
N VAL A 17 -19.37 17.01 8.94
CA VAL A 17 -18.01 17.12 9.51
C VAL A 17 -17.83 16.18 10.69
N LEU A 18 -18.83 16.06 11.57
CA LEU A 18 -18.78 15.13 12.71
C LEU A 18 -18.70 13.68 12.23
N LEU A 19 -19.46 13.29 11.21
CA LEU A 19 -19.37 11.96 10.61
C LEU A 19 -17.97 11.69 10.06
N ILE A 20 -17.38 12.64 9.31
CA ILE A 20 -16.03 12.49 8.76
C ILE A 20 -15.00 12.29 9.88
N ILE A 21 -15.08 13.03 10.99
CA ILE A 21 -14.18 12.88 12.13
C ILE A 21 -14.35 11.50 12.81
N LEU A 22 -15.58 11.00 12.91
CA LEU A 22 -15.87 9.67 13.48
C LEU A 22 -15.32 8.54 12.61
N PHE A 23 -15.33 8.68 11.27
CA PHE A 23 -14.78 7.67 10.35
C PHE A 23 -13.28 7.84 10.09
N ALA A 24 -12.69 9.02 10.30
CA ALA A 24 -11.24 9.24 10.20
C ALA A 24 -10.46 8.70 11.41
N GLY A 25 -11.16 8.33 12.49
CA GLY A 25 -10.59 7.78 13.72
C GLY A 25 -10.53 6.25 13.78
N THR A 26 -10.91 5.52 12.72
CA THR A 26 -10.64 4.09 12.65
C THR A 26 -9.13 3.93 12.51
N SER A 27 -8.53 3.36 13.54
CA SER A 27 -7.12 3.02 13.67
C SER A 27 -6.49 2.72 12.32
N MET A 28 -5.48 3.51 11.96
CA MET A 28 -4.37 2.95 11.21
C MET A 28 -3.73 1.97 12.18
N ASP A 29 -4.21 0.72 12.15
CA ASP A 29 -3.41 -0.39 12.59
C ASP A 29 -2.18 -0.35 11.68
N ALA A 30 -1.15 0.33 12.19
CA ALA A 30 0.19 0.25 11.65
C ALA A 30 0.61 -1.18 11.91
N GLU A 31 0.23 -2.05 10.98
CA GLU A 31 0.73 -3.40 10.91
C GLU A 31 2.20 -3.22 10.55
N SER A 32 3.03 -3.13 11.58
CA SER A 32 4.46 -3.31 11.47
C SER A 32 4.62 -4.70 10.87
N SER A 33 4.73 -4.74 9.55
CA SER A 33 5.15 -5.91 8.81
C SER A 33 6.62 -6.08 9.17
N GLN A 34 6.85 -6.72 10.32
CA GLN A 34 8.10 -7.39 10.61
C GLN A 34 8.52 -8.09 9.34
N GLY A 35 9.72 -7.74 8.85
CA GLY A 35 10.26 -8.15 7.56
C GLY A 35 9.90 -9.61 7.24
N PHE A 36 8.93 -9.78 6.35
CA PHE A 36 8.66 -11.08 5.79
C PHE A 36 9.56 -11.18 4.56
N THR A 37 10.76 -11.71 4.78
CA THR A 37 11.47 -12.69 3.92
C THR A 37 12.98 -12.56 4.08
N ASP A 38 13.53 -13.24 5.08
CA ASP A 38 14.97 -13.43 5.30
C ASP A 38 15.60 -14.40 4.25
N GLY A 39 15.17 -14.32 2.99
CA GLY A 39 15.62 -15.23 1.93
C GLY A 39 14.91 -15.17 0.57
N CYS A 40 13.94 -14.28 0.36
CA CYS A 40 13.25 -14.13 -0.93
C CYS A 40 13.57 -12.75 -1.52
N ASN A 41 13.89 -12.69 -2.81
CA ASN A 41 14.12 -11.38 -3.43
C ASN A 41 12.76 -10.73 -3.70
N GLU A 42 12.54 -9.58 -3.09
CA GLU A 42 11.43 -8.67 -3.38
C GLU A 42 11.93 -7.46 -4.15
N HIS A 43 11.11 -6.92 -5.05
CA HIS A 43 11.40 -5.67 -5.74
C HIS A 43 10.13 -4.88 -6.00
N LEU A 44 10.27 -3.56 -6.17
CA LEU A 44 9.15 -2.72 -6.60
C LEU A 44 8.77 -3.04 -8.05
N SER A 45 7.48 -3.14 -8.34
CA SER A 45 6.98 -3.26 -9.71
C SER A 45 7.30 -2.00 -10.51
N GLY A 46 7.95 -2.16 -11.67
CA GLY A 46 8.18 -1.07 -12.62
C GLY A 46 6.95 -0.76 -13.49
N SER A 47 6.07 -1.75 -13.68
CA SER A 47 4.90 -1.66 -14.56
C SER A 47 3.65 -1.15 -13.85
N TYR A 48 3.48 -1.42 -12.55
CA TYR A 48 2.33 -0.98 -11.77
C TYR A 48 2.29 0.56 -11.65
N LYS A 49 1.08 1.14 -11.71
CA LYS A 49 0.87 2.60 -11.67
C LYS A 49 -0.19 2.97 -10.64
N GLY A 50 0.07 4.04 -9.90
CA GLY A 50 -0.83 4.55 -8.87
C GLY A 50 -0.55 3.97 -7.48
N ALA A 51 -1.38 4.35 -6.52
CA ALA A 51 -1.28 3.87 -5.14
C ALA A 51 -1.83 2.44 -5.04
N CYS A 52 -1.03 1.54 -4.47
CA CYS A 52 -1.40 0.15 -4.27
C CYS A 52 -2.05 -0.01 -2.88
N TRP A 53 -3.36 -0.20 -2.83
CA TRP A 53 -4.09 -0.39 -1.57
C TRP A 53 -4.26 -1.90 -1.30
N PRO A 54 -3.79 -2.44 -0.15
CA PRO A 54 -3.81 -3.88 0.15
C PRO A 54 -5.18 -4.56 0.06
N PHE A 55 -6.26 -3.79 0.22
CA PHE A 55 -7.63 -4.30 0.20
C PHE A 55 -8.41 -3.94 -1.07
N ILE A 56 -7.84 -3.14 -1.97
CA ILE A 56 -8.52 -2.67 -3.19
C ILE A 56 -7.81 -3.19 -4.45
N SER A 57 -6.49 -3.23 -4.45
CA SER A 57 -5.70 -3.36 -5.67
C SER A 57 -4.57 -4.39 -5.56
N ASP A 58 -4.63 -5.25 -4.54
CA ASP A 58 -3.63 -6.30 -4.30
C ASP A 58 -3.63 -7.36 -5.41
N SER A 59 -4.82 -7.75 -5.88
CA SER A 59 -4.96 -8.65 -7.04
C SER A 59 -4.37 -8.05 -8.33
N ASP A 60 -4.54 -6.74 -8.52
CA ASP A 60 -4.03 -6.04 -9.69
C ASP A 60 -2.51 -5.94 -9.63
N CYS A 61 -1.96 -5.72 -8.43
CA CYS A 61 -0.52 -5.76 -8.20
C CYS A 61 0.06 -7.15 -8.49
N GLY A 62 -0.56 -8.21 -7.99
CA GLY A 62 -0.15 -9.58 -8.28
C GLY A 62 -0.14 -9.86 -9.78
N THR A 63 -1.21 -9.47 -10.49
CA THR A 63 -1.30 -9.64 -11.96
C THR A 63 -0.23 -8.84 -12.70
N ALA A 64 0.04 -7.61 -12.28
CA ALA A 64 1.09 -6.77 -12.85
C ALA A 64 2.47 -7.42 -12.67
N CYS A 65 2.78 -7.95 -11.48
CA CYS A 65 4.05 -8.62 -11.21
C CYS A 65 4.25 -9.85 -12.09
N ILE A 66 3.23 -10.71 -12.25
CA ILE A 66 3.30 -11.88 -13.16
C ILE A 66 3.50 -11.46 -14.62
N THR A 67 2.88 -10.35 -15.02
CA THR A 67 3.00 -9.84 -16.40
C THR A 67 4.34 -9.16 -16.65
N GLU A 68 4.92 -8.53 -15.63
CA GLU A 68 6.17 -7.79 -15.70
C GLU A 68 7.38 -8.70 -15.93
N ASN A 69 7.43 -9.83 -15.21
CA ASN A 69 8.47 -10.83 -15.39
C ASN A 69 7.95 -12.22 -15.05
N PHE A 70 8.29 -13.22 -15.86
CA PHE A 70 7.91 -14.61 -15.62
C PHE A 70 8.60 -15.22 -14.39
N ASP A 71 9.72 -14.64 -13.92
CA ASP A 71 10.38 -15.09 -12.68
C ASP A 71 9.65 -14.61 -11.40
N ASN A 72 8.70 -13.68 -11.53
CA ASN A 72 7.87 -13.24 -10.42
C ASN A 72 6.80 -14.30 -10.13
N LEU A 73 6.67 -14.68 -8.85
CA LEU A 73 5.71 -15.67 -8.39
C LEU A 73 4.40 -15.04 -7.93
N SER A 74 4.49 -13.84 -7.38
CA SER A 74 3.35 -13.09 -6.86
C SER A 74 3.70 -11.61 -6.71
N GLY A 75 2.71 -10.84 -6.30
CA GLY A 75 2.91 -9.47 -5.85
C GLY A 75 1.87 -9.09 -4.81
N SER A 76 2.18 -8.11 -3.98
CA SER A 76 1.27 -7.58 -2.98
C SER A 76 1.50 -6.07 -2.77
N CYS A 77 0.45 -5.38 -2.36
CA CYS A 77 0.55 -3.99 -1.97
C CYS A 77 1.16 -3.86 -0.57
N HIS A 78 2.29 -3.16 -0.47
CA HIS A 78 2.89 -2.78 0.80
C HIS A 78 3.30 -1.30 0.79
N THR A 79 2.94 -0.57 1.84
CA THR A 79 3.23 0.89 1.96
C THR A 79 2.80 1.68 0.72
N PHE A 80 1.57 1.45 0.23
CA PHE A 80 1.01 2.05 -0.98
C PHE A 80 1.76 1.79 -2.29
N GLN A 81 2.69 0.84 -2.29
CA GLN A 81 3.50 0.45 -3.43
C GLN A 81 3.27 -1.02 -3.77
N CYS A 82 3.38 -1.38 -5.03
CA CYS A 82 3.27 -2.76 -5.48
C CYS A 82 4.65 -3.42 -5.43
N TRP A 83 4.76 -4.48 -4.63
CA TRP A 83 5.97 -5.28 -4.48
C TRP A 83 5.78 -6.64 -5.14
N CYS A 84 6.75 -7.03 -5.95
CA CYS A 84 6.81 -8.32 -6.61
C CYS A 84 7.75 -9.25 -5.85
N TYR A 85 7.36 -10.52 -5.72
CA TYR A 85 8.12 -11.54 -5.01
C TYR A 85 8.59 -12.60 -5.98
N THR A 86 9.86 -12.99 -5.88
CA THR A 86 10.48 -14.04 -6.68
C THR A 86 10.81 -15.26 -5.82
N THR A 87 11.23 -16.36 -6.45
CA THR A 87 11.70 -17.55 -5.75
C THR A 87 12.82 -17.21 -4.76
N CYS A 88 12.67 -17.74 -3.55
CA CYS A 88 13.68 -17.70 -2.51
C CYS A 88 14.79 -18.69 -2.89
N ASP A 89 15.81 -18.20 -3.59
CA ASP A 89 16.98 -19.01 -3.88
C ASP A 89 17.80 -19.06 -2.58
N GLY A 90 17.71 -20.18 -1.85
CA GLY A 90 18.45 -20.41 -0.60
C GLY A 90 19.98 -20.32 -0.72
N SER A 91 20.47 -19.96 -1.91
CA SER A 91 21.85 -19.71 -2.28
C SER A 91 22.25 -18.22 -2.21
N LYS A 92 21.32 -17.28 -1.99
CA LYS A 92 21.59 -15.83 -1.98
C LYS A 92 21.58 -15.29 -0.55
N ALA A 93 22.55 -15.72 0.25
CA ALA A 93 23.00 -14.88 1.36
C ALA A 93 23.44 -13.54 0.78
N SER A 94 22.76 -12.47 1.18
CA SER A 94 23.01 -11.09 0.78
C SER A 94 24.50 -10.79 0.81
N VAL A 95 25.11 -10.58 -0.36
CA VAL A 95 26.40 -9.91 -0.43
C VAL A 95 26.09 -8.45 -0.13
N ALA A 96 26.11 -8.09 1.16
CA ALA A 96 26.07 -6.71 1.60
C ALA A 96 27.18 -5.96 0.82
N GLY A 97 26.77 -5.04 -0.05
CA GLY A 97 27.68 -4.33 -0.93
C GLY A 97 28.79 -3.67 -0.13
N SER A 98 30.03 -4.08 -0.37
CA SER A 98 31.18 -3.27 0.03
C SER A 98 31.19 -2.04 -0.86
N ALA A 99 30.84 -0.91 -0.28
CA ALA A 99 31.04 0.40 -0.91
C ALA A 99 32.51 0.53 -1.36
N PRO A 100 32.78 1.18 -2.50
CA PRO A 100 34.16 1.36 -2.96
C PRO A 100 34.94 2.20 -1.93
N ILE A 101 36.06 1.66 -1.48
CA ILE A 101 37.07 2.43 -0.73
C ILE A 101 37.61 3.48 -1.70
N ARG A 102 37.28 4.74 -1.47
CA ARG A 102 37.83 5.86 -2.23
C ARG A 102 39.32 6.05 -1.85
N PRO A 103 40.20 6.40 -2.80
CA PRO A 103 41.63 6.59 -2.53
C PRO A 103 41.91 7.75 -1.57
#